data_AF-A0A355BMY4-F1
#
_entry.id   AF-A0A355BMY4-F1
#
_cell.length_a   1.000
_cell.length_b   1.000
_cell.length_c   1.000
_cell.angle_alpha   90.00
_cell.angle_beta   90.00
_cell.angle_gamma   90.00
#
_symmetry.space_group_name_H-M   'P 1'
#
loop_
_entity.id
_entity.type
_entity.pdbx_description
1 polymer ?
#
loop_
_entity_poly.entity_id
_entity_poly.type
_entity_poly.pdbx_seq_one_letter_code
_entity_poly.pdbx_strand_id
1 'polypeptide(L)' 'MNLHFPWFRRNGPIYFPKSIPGWAIAITLAIAVIQRFIDIDHASHSASDTLRNWIIQLMILGLLYQAVAWLTSRKD' A
#
# COMPACT_ATOMS: atom_id res chain seq x y z
N MET A 1 -7.25 -20.69 19.90
CA MET A 1 -6.33 -20.96 18.77
C MET A 1 -5.58 -19.66 18.47
N ASN A 2 -4.37 -19.49 19.01
CA ASN A 2 -3.57 -18.27 18.82
C ASN A 2 -2.88 -18.33 17.45
N LEU A 3 -3.58 -17.91 16.41
CA LEU A 3 -3.02 -17.78 15.06
C LEU A 3 -1.97 -16.66 15.05
N HIS A 4 -0.70 -17.04 14.94
CA HIS A 4 0.44 -16.15 14.76
C HIS A 4 0.65 -15.94 13.26
N PHE A 5 0.33 -14.75 12.77
CA PHE A 5 0.47 -14.40 11.36
C PHE A 5 1.39 -13.18 11.22
N PRO A 6 2.71 -13.33 11.40
CA PRO A 6 3.66 -12.22 11.26
C PRO A 6 3.84 -11.88 9.77
N TRP A 7 2.80 -11.32 9.15
CA TRP A 7 2.80 -11.09 7.70
C TRP A 7 3.69 -9.91 7.31
N PHE A 8 3.79 -8.94 8.21
CA PHE A 8 4.61 -7.76 8.07
C PHE A 8 5.51 -7.58 9.29
N ARG A 9 6.74 -7.15 9.02
CA ARG A 9 7.70 -6.72 10.04
C ARG A 9 7.65 -5.20 10.13
N ARG A 10 7.52 -4.67 11.34
CA ARG A 10 7.65 -3.23 11.58
C ARG A 10 9.13 -2.81 11.55
N ASN A 11 9.45 -1.80 10.75
CA ASN A 11 10.77 -1.16 10.71
C ASN A 11 10.58 0.35 10.88
N GLY A 12 10.45 0.80 12.13
CA GLY A 12 10.10 2.19 12.47
C GLY A 12 8.63 2.51 12.17
N PRO A 13 8.33 3.58 11.41
CA PRO A 13 6.95 3.93 11.04
C PRO A 13 6.40 3.09 9.86
N ILE A 14 7.25 2.33 9.16
CA ILE A 14 6.89 1.59 7.94
C ILE A 14 6.85 0.08 8.21
N TYR A 15 5.94 -0.62 7.54
CA TYR A 15 5.83 -2.08 7.56
C TYR A 15 6.36 -2.72 6.27
N PHE A 16 7.25 -3.70 6.42
CA PHE A 16 7.79 -4.48 5.31
C PHE A 16 7.16 -5.88 5.26
N PRO A 17 6.79 -6.39 4.08
CA PRO A 17 6.28 -7.73 3.95
C PRO A 17 7.35 -8.77 4.31
N LYS A 18 6.98 -9.76 5.14
CA LYS A 18 7.86 -10.86 5.60
C LYS A 18 7.39 -12.23 5.10
N SER A 19 6.11 -12.33 4.73
CA SER A 19 5.44 -13.58 4.36
C SER A 19 4.81 -13.50 2.97
N ILE A 20 4.41 -14.65 2.41
CA ILE A 20 3.70 -14.71 1.12
C ILE A 20 2.43 -13.84 1.14
N PRO A 21 1.53 -13.91 2.14
CA PRO A 21 0.38 -13.01 2.22
C PRO A 21 0.77 -11.52 2.28
N GLY A 22 1.82 -11.17 3.02
CA GLY A 22 2.31 -9.80 3.09
C GLY A 22 2.82 -9.28 1.73
N TRP A 23 3.58 -10.11 1.02
CA TRP A 23 4.04 -9.81 -0.33
C TRP A 23 2.89 -9.72 -1.34
N ALA A 24 1.88 -10.58 -1.24
CA ALA A 24 0.69 -10.51 -2.09
C ALA A 24 -0.01 -9.15 -1.92
N ILE A 25 -0.24 -8.71 -0.68
CA ILE A 25 -0.84 -7.40 -0.38
C ILE A 25 0.03 -6.26 -0.94
N ALA A 26 1.36 -6.32 -0.75
CA ALA A 26 2.27 -5.29 -1.26
C ALA A 26 2.27 -5.21 -2.79
N ILE A 27 2.23 -6.36 -3.49
CA ILE A 27 2.15 -6.42 -4.95
C ILE A 27 0.80 -5.90 -5.43
N THR A 28 -0.31 -6.30 -4.81
CA THR A 28 -1.64 -5.78 -5.13
C THR A 28 -1.70 -4.26 -4.98
N LEU A 29 -1.11 -3.72 -3.90
CA LEU A 29 -0.98 -2.28 -3.71
C LEU A 29 -0.19 -1.62 -4.83
N ALA A 30 0.97 -2.18 -5.19
CA ALA A 30 1.81 -1.64 -6.26
C ALA A 30 1.07 -1.60 -7.61
N ILE A 31 0.36 -2.68 -7.96
CA ILE A 31 -0.46 -2.74 -9.17
C ILE A 31 -1.55 -1.67 -9.13
N ALA A 32 -2.28 -1.55 -8.02
CA ALA A 32 -3.34 -0.56 -7.86
C ALA A 32 -2.82 0.88 -8.02
N VAL A 33 -1.65 1.18 -7.44
CA VAL A 33 -1.01 2.50 -7.57
C VAL A 33 -0.65 2.83 -9.01
N ILE A 34 -0.09 1.86 -9.75
CA ILE A 34 0.27 2.03 -11.17
C ILE A 34 -0.98 2.23 -12.02
N GLN A 35 -2.01 1.41 -11.82
CA GLN A 35 -3.28 1.54 -12.54
C GLN A 35 -3.93 2.91 -12.29
N ARG A 36 -3.95 3.38 -11.03
CA ARG A 36 -4.46 4.71 -10.71
C ARG A 36 -3.66 5.83 -11.37
N PHE A 37 -2.34 5.68 -11.49
CA PHE A 37 -1.54 6.64 -12.25
C PHE A 37 -1.99 6.71 -13.70
N ILE A 38 -2.10 5.57 -14.38
CA ILE A 38 -2.50 5.47 -15.78
C ILE A 38 -3.91 6.06 -15.98
N ASP A 39 -4.87 5.70 -15.13
CA ASP A 39 -6.25 6.19 -15.21
C ASP A 39 -6.33 7.71 -15.05
N ILE A 40 -5.58 8.26 -14.09
CA ILE A 40 -5.54 9.70 -13.84
C ILE A 40 -4.84 10.41 -15.00
N ASP A 41 -3.71 9.88 -15.48
CA ASP A 41 -2.93 10.50 -16.56
C ASP A 41 -3.75 10.62 -17.85
N HIS A 42 -4.50 9.58 -18.20
CA HIS A 42 -5.41 9.60 -19.36
C HIS A 42 -6.54 10.64 -19.23
N ALA A 43 -6.93 11.00 -18.01
CA ALA A 43 -7.99 11.98 -17.75
C ALA A 43 -7.46 13.40 -17.48
N SER A 44 -6.15 13.54 -17.25
CA SER A 44 -5.52 14.79 -16.81
C SER A 44 -5.05 15.63 -17.99
N HIS A 45 -5.12 16.95 -17.84
CA HIS A 45 -4.70 17.89 -18.89
C HIS A 45 -3.22 18.29 -18.78
N SER A 46 -2.58 17.97 -17.64
CA SER A 46 -1.17 18.27 -17.40
C SER A 46 -0.56 17.27 -16.42
N ALA A 47 0.76 17.06 -16.53
CA ALA A 47 1.48 16.20 -15.60
C ALA A 47 1.39 16.66 -14.13
N SER A 48 1.27 17.96 -13.89
CA SER A 48 1.11 18.52 -12.53
C SER A 48 -0.23 18.10 -11.90
N ASP A 49 -1.30 18.12 -12.69
CA ASP A 49 -2.64 17.66 -12.27
C ASP A 49 -2.65 16.15 -12.02
N THR A 50 -2.02 15.37 -12.92
CA THR A 50 -1.81 13.93 -12.74
C THR A 50 -1.11 13.63 -11.42
N LEU A 51 0.04 14.27 -11.17
CA LEU A 51 0.86 14.04 -9.98
C LEU A 51 0.11 14.42 -8.70
N ARG A 52 -0.59 15.56 -8.68
CA ARG A 52 -1.34 16.01 -7.50
C ARG A 52 -2.44 15.02 -7.13
N ASN A 53 -3.24 14.61 -8.10
CA ASN A 53 -4.34 13.66 -7.87
C ASN A 53 -3.80 12.28 -7.49
N TRP A 54 -2.73 11.83 -8.15
CA TRP A 54 -2.11 10.55 -7.88
C TRP A 54 -1.46 10.49 -6.48
N ILE A 55 -0.80 11.55 -6.02
CA ILE A 55 -0.21 11.60 -4.67
C ILE A 55 -1.30 11.46 -3.59
N ILE A 56 -2.46 12.09 -3.76
CA ILE A 56 -3.58 11.95 -2.81
C ILE A 56 -4.06 10.49 -2.76
N GLN A 57 -4.22 9.83 -3.92
CA GLN A 57 -4.59 8.42 -3.98
C GLN A 57 -3.52 7.51 -3.36
N LEU A 58 -2.24 7.81 -3.60
CA LEU A 58 -1.11 7.13 -2.98
C LEU A 58 -1.15 7.21 -1.46
N MET A 59 -1.45 8.39 -0.89
CA MET A 59 -1.55 8.55 0.55
C MET A 59 -2.70 7.72 1.13
N ILE A 60 -3.86 7.69 0.48
CA ILE A 60 -5.02 6.89 0.92
C ILE A 60 -4.67 5.40 0.88
N LEU A 61 -4.13 4.91 -0.23
CA LEU A 61 -3.74 3.51 -0.40
C LEU A 61 -2.61 3.12 0.57
N GLY A 62 -1.65 4.01 0.80
CA GLY A 62 -0.57 3.83 1.77
C GLY A 62 -1.08 3.74 3.22
N LEU A 63 -2.08 4.55 3.59
CA LEU A 63 -2.74 4.47 4.90
C LEU A 63 -3.49 3.14 5.08
N LEU A 64 -4.19 2.68 4.05
CA LEU A 64 -4.86 1.37 4.07
C LEU A 64 -3.84 0.24 4.25
N TYR A 65 -2.74 0.27 3.50
CA TYR A 65 -1.65 -0.69 3.66
C TYR A 65 -1.07 -0.67 5.07
N GLN A 66 -0.80 0.51 5.64
CA GLN A 66 -0.29 0.67 7.00
C GLN A 66 -1.28 0.11 8.05
N ALA A 67 -2.59 0.31 7.84
CA ALA A 67 -3.63 -0.23 8.74
C ALA A 67 -3.68 -1.77 8.68
N VAL A 68 -3.68 -2.36 7.49
CA VAL A 68 -3.64 -3.81 7.28
C VAL A 68 -2.36 -4.39 7.90
N ALA A 69 -1.22 -3.77 7.64
CA ALA A 69 0.06 -4.22 8.15
C ALA A 69 0.14 -4.11 9.67
N TRP A 70 -0.36 -3.05 10.28
CA TRP A 70 -0.43 -2.92 11.74
C TRP A 70 -1.34 -3.98 12.40
N LEU A 71 -2.50 -4.28 11.80
CA LEU A 71 -3.39 -5.33 12.30
C LEU A 71 -2.72 -6.71 12.23
N THR A 72 -1.92 -6.94 11.19
CA THR A 72 -1.25 -8.22 10.90
C THR A 72 0.20 -8.28 11.38
N SER A 73 0.71 -7.24 12.03
CA SER A 73 2.03 -7.24 12.70
C SER A 73 1.93 -7.39 14.22
N ARG A 74 0.71 -7.34 14.80
CA ARG A 74 0.44 -7.20 16.25
C ARG A 74 0.87 -8.39 17.15
N LYS A 75 1.72 -9.29 16.67
CA LYS A 75 2.19 -10.47 17.43
C LYS A 75 3.70 -10.74 17.32
N ASP A 76 4.48 -9.78 16.82
CA ASP A 76 5.95 -9.76 17.01
C ASP A 76 6.29 -8.85 18.22
#